data_AF-A0AAF0ZS84-F1
#
_entry.id   AF-A0AAF0ZS84-F1
#
_cell.length_a   1.000
_cell.length_b   1.000
_cell.length_c   1.000
_cell.angle_alpha   90.00
_cell.angle_beta   90.00
_cell.angle_gamma   90.00
#
_symmetry.space_group_name_H-M   'P 1'
#
loop_
_entity.id
_entity.type
_entity.pdbx_description
1 polymer ?
#
loop_
_entity_poly.entity_id
_entity_poly.type
_entity_poly.pdbx_seq_one_letter_code
_entity_poly.pdbx_strand_id
1 'polypeptide(L)'
;MKHILPQNAKISKEGKETMQECVSEFISFVTGEASEKCHKEKRKTLNGDDVCWALGNLGFDDYVEPLKRYLHRYRELEGEKANQNKVDIGNKNEEREKNEFLLRRLYGP
;
A
#
# COMPACT_ATOMS: atom_id res chain seq x y z
N MET A 1 -10.48 -19.25 2.38
CA MET A 1 -11.03 -20.47 1.76
C MET A 1 -12.40 -20.89 2.29
N LYS A 2 -12.61 -21.14 3.59
CA LYS A 2 -13.89 -21.71 4.08
C LYS A 2 -15.13 -20.85 3.80
N HIS A 3 -14.99 -19.52 3.79
CA HIS A 3 -16.10 -18.57 3.56
C HIS A 3 -16.74 -18.66 2.16
N ILE A 4 -16.02 -19.19 1.16
CA ILE A 4 -16.55 -19.35 -0.20
C ILE A 4 -17.13 -20.76 -0.43
N LEU A 5 -17.06 -21.64 0.58
CA LEU A 5 -17.55 -23.01 0.50
C LEU A 5 -18.88 -23.16 1.24
N PRO A 6 -19.69 -24.19 0.91
CA PRO A 6 -20.86 -24.54 1.69
C PRO A 6 -20.52 -24.72 3.19
N GLN A 7 -21.46 -24.37 4.06
CA GLN A 7 -21.22 -24.26 5.50
C GLN A 7 -20.73 -25.57 6.16
N ASN A 8 -21.13 -26.72 5.60
CA ASN A 8 -20.76 -28.06 6.05
C ASN A 8 -19.57 -28.67 5.26
N ALA A 9 -18.96 -27.94 4.33
CA ALA A 9 -17.83 -28.42 3.56
C ALA A 9 -16.61 -28.66 4.48
N LYS A 10 -15.96 -29.81 4.29
CA LYS A 10 -14.72 -30.18 4.95
C LYS A 10 -13.56 -29.99 3.97
N ILE A 11 -12.46 -29.45 4.46
CA ILE A 11 -11.20 -29.34 3.73
C ILE A 11 -10.20 -30.20 4.50
N SER A 12 -9.52 -31.11 3.81
CA SER A 12 -8.45 -31.92 4.41
C SER A 12 -7.30 -31.04 4.90
N LYS A 13 -6.41 -31.61 5.71
CA LYS A 13 -5.22 -30.90 6.18
C LYS A 13 -4.29 -30.61 5.00
N GLU A 14 -4.07 -31.63 4.18
CA GLU A 14 -3.23 -31.61 2.99
C GLU A 14 -3.73 -30.56 2.00
N GLY A 15 -5.04 -30.47 1.77
CA GLY A 15 -5.63 -29.47 0.87
C GLY A 15 -5.43 -28.02 1.35
N LYS A 16 -5.34 -27.80 2.67
CA LYS A 16 -5.01 -26.47 3.19
C LYS A 16 -3.53 -26.14 2.99
N GLU A 17 -2.65 -27.12 3.21
CA GLU A 17 -1.20 -26.98 3.05
C GLU A 17 -0.86 -26.71 1.59
N THR A 18 -1.38 -27.49 0.65
CA THR A 18 -1.20 -27.26 -0.80
C THR A 18 -1.66 -25.86 -1.20
N MET A 19 -2.81 -25.38 -0.70
CA MET A 19 -3.27 -24.03 -1.01
C MET A 19 -2.39 -22.92 -0.42
N GLN A 20 -1.72 -23.17 0.71
CA GLN A 20 -0.72 -22.25 1.27
C GLN A 20 0.55 -22.21 0.41
N GLU A 21 1.00 -23.34 -0.09
CA GLU A 21 2.13 -23.42 -1.02
C GLU A 21 1.79 -22.70 -2.34
N CYS A 22 0.62 -22.97 -2.92
CA CYS A 22 0.15 -22.31 -4.14
C CYS A 22 0.05 -20.79 -3.99
N VAL A 23 -0.45 -20.27 -2.86
CA VAL A 23 -0.54 -18.81 -2.68
C VAL A 23 0.84 -18.17 -2.49
N SER A 24 1.79 -18.89 -1.88
CA SER A 24 3.17 -18.42 -1.73
C SER A 24 3.87 -18.31 -3.08
N GLU A 25 3.67 -19.31 -3.94
CA GLU A 25 4.17 -19.29 -5.31
C GLU A 25 3.47 -18.24 -6.16
N PHE A 26 2.15 -18.08 -6.03
CA PHE A 26 1.39 -17.02 -6.71
C PHE A 26 1.93 -15.62 -6.40
N ILE A 27 2.21 -15.32 -5.12
CA ILE A 27 2.82 -14.03 -4.71
C ILE A 27 4.17 -13.86 -5.40
N SER A 28 5.00 -14.89 -5.38
CA SER A 28 6.33 -14.86 -5.99
C SER A 28 6.26 -14.64 -7.51
N PHE A 29 5.33 -15.32 -8.17
CA PHE A 29 5.13 -15.24 -9.61
C PHE A 29 4.64 -13.86 -10.06
N VAL A 30 3.58 -13.33 -9.43
CA VAL A 30 3.05 -11.98 -9.73
C VAL A 30 4.10 -10.91 -9.44
N THR A 31 4.84 -11.04 -8.33
CA THR A 31 5.90 -10.08 -7.98
C THR A 31 7.05 -10.15 -8.98
N GLY A 32 7.41 -11.34 -9.45
CA GLY A 32 8.43 -11.54 -10.49
C GLY A 32 8.05 -10.82 -11.79
N GLU A 33 6.82 -11.02 -12.26
CA GLU A 33 6.29 -10.38 -13.48
C GLU A 33 6.26 -8.84 -13.35
N ALA A 34 5.76 -8.33 -12.23
CA ALA A 34 5.74 -6.89 -11.93
C ALA A 34 7.16 -6.31 -11.85
N SER A 35 8.10 -7.05 -11.26
CA SER A 35 9.51 -6.65 -11.17
C SER A 35 10.17 -6.59 -12.54
N GLU A 36 9.89 -7.56 -13.42
CA GLU A 36 10.42 -7.56 -14.78
C GLU A 36 9.93 -6.33 -15.56
N LYS A 37 8.64 -6.00 -15.48
CA LYS A 37 8.08 -4.78 -16.08
C LYS A 37 8.76 -3.51 -15.54
N CYS A 38 8.87 -3.39 -14.21
CA CYS A 38 9.54 -2.28 -13.54
C CYS A 38 10.99 -2.12 -14.03
N HIS A 39 11.71 -3.22 -14.13
CA HIS A 39 13.09 -3.24 -14.61
C HIS A 39 13.21 -2.85 -16.08
N LYS A 40 12.31 -3.34 -16.95
CA LYS A 40 12.23 -2.95 -18.38
C LYS A 40 12.00 -1.45 -18.54
N GLU A 41 11.25 -0.83 -17.64
CA GLU A 41 11.04 0.63 -17.59
C GLU A 41 12.17 1.41 -16.89
N LYS A 42 13.30 0.75 -16.61
CA LYS A 42 14.49 1.33 -15.94
C LYS A 42 14.20 1.89 -14.54
N ARG A 43 13.15 1.41 -13.88
CA ARG A 43 12.82 1.76 -12.50
C ARG A 43 13.41 0.73 -11.54
N LYS A 44 13.88 1.19 -10.39
CA LYS A 44 14.41 0.34 -9.29
C LYS A 44 13.37 0.06 -8.21
N THR A 45 12.24 0.77 -8.25
CA THR A 45 11.20 0.71 -7.24
C THR A 45 9.93 0.21 -7.89
N LEU A 46 9.52 -0.98 -7.47
CA LEU A 46 8.25 -1.59 -7.83
C LEU A 46 7.11 -0.83 -7.15
N ASN A 47 6.04 -0.53 -7.88
CA ASN A 47 4.88 0.19 -7.37
C ASN A 47 3.56 -0.58 -7.58
N GLY A 48 2.45 -0.03 -7.08
CA GLY A 48 1.15 -0.69 -7.19
C GLY A 48 0.61 -0.81 -8.63
N ASP A 49 0.99 0.09 -9.54
CA ASP A 49 0.57 0.03 -10.94
C ASP A 49 1.25 -1.14 -11.67
N ASP A 50 2.49 -1.46 -11.30
CA ASP A 50 3.23 -2.63 -11.80
C ASP A 50 2.51 -3.93 -11.48
N VAL A 51 2.02 -4.05 -10.24
CA VAL A 51 1.25 -5.21 -9.78
C VAL A 51 -0.07 -5.32 -10.52
N CYS A 52 -0.79 -4.20 -10.70
CA CYS A 52 -2.04 -4.19 -11.46
C CYS A 52 -1.82 -4.59 -12.93
N TRP A 53 -0.70 -4.15 -13.52
CA TRP A 53 -0.34 -4.56 -14.88
C TRP A 53 0.01 -6.04 -14.95
N ALA A 54 0.82 -6.54 -14.01
CA ALA A 54 1.24 -7.95 -13.98
C ALA A 54 0.04 -8.88 -13.89
N LEU A 55 -0.95 -8.56 -13.05
CA LEU A 55 -2.18 -9.33 -12.95
C LEU A 55 -2.94 -9.40 -14.28
N GLY A 56 -3.06 -8.30 -15.01
CA GLY A 56 -3.66 -8.31 -16.35
C GLY A 56 -2.83 -9.14 -17.35
N ASN A 57 -1.50 -8.99 -17.34
CA ASN A 57 -0.62 -9.75 -18.25
C ASN A 57 -0.67 -11.27 -17.99
N LEU A 58 -0.90 -11.67 -16.74
CA LEU A 58 -1.04 -13.06 -16.32
C LEU A 58 -2.47 -13.62 -16.49
N GLY A 59 -3.41 -12.83 -17.02
CA GLY A 59 -4.78 -13.27 -17.30
C GLY A 59 -5.75 -13.16 -16.12
N PHE A 60 -5.42 -12.38 -15.09
CA PHE A 60 -6.28 -12.08 -13.94
C PHE A 60 -7.03 -10.75 -14.14
N ASP A 61 -7.56 -10.51 -15.34
CA ASP A 61 -8.18 -9.24 -15.75
C ASP A 61 -9.32 -8.80 -14.82
N ASP A 62 -10.12 -9.74 -14.33
CA ASP A 62 -11.24 -9.50 -13.41
C ASP A 62 -10.80 -8.82 -12.09
N TYR A 63 -9.52 -8.92 -11.73
CA TYR A 63 -8.95 -8.30 -10.52
C TYR A 63 -8.37 -6.90 -10.77
N VAL A 64 -8.06 -6.54 -12.02
CA VAL A 64 -7.32 -5.32 -12.35
C VAL A 64 -8.11 -4.08 -11.96
N GLU A 65 -9.37 -3.98 -12.37
CA GLU A 65 -10.19 -2.79 -12.12
C GLU A 65 -10.51 -2.57 -10.62
N PRO A 66 -10.92 -3.61 -9.86
CA PRO A 66 -11.07 -3.49 -8.40
C PRO A 66 -9.77 -3.04 -7.70
N LEU A 67 -8.63 -3.58 -8.10
CA LEU A 67 -7.34 -3.24 -7.49
C LEU A 67 -6.89 -1.82 -7.81
N LYS A 68 -7.10 -1.35 -9.05
CA LYS A 68 -6.84 0.06 -9.41
C LYS A 68 -7.68 1.02 -8.58
N ARG A 69 -8.97 0.73 -8.39
CA ARG A 69 -9.85 1.52 -7.53
C ARG A 69 -9.36 1.55 -6.09
N TYR A 70 -8.94 0.40 -5.56
CA TYR A 70 -8.35 0.32 -4.23
C TYR A 70 -7.06 1.15 -4.13
N LEU A 71 -6.16 1.02 -5.10
CA LEU A 71 -4.89 1.76 -5.14
C LEU A 71 -5.12 3.28 -5.19
N HIS A 72 -6.10 3.74 -5.97
CA HIS A 72 -6.49 5.15 -6.01
C HIS A 72 -6.91 5.64 -4.62
N ARG A 73 -7.85 4.94 -3.98
CA ARG A 73 -8.34 5.31 -2.65
C ARG A 73 -7.24 5.26 -1.59
N TYR A 74 -6.33 4.29 -1.68
CA TYR A 74 -5.17 4.21 -0.79
C TYR A 74 -4.26 5.44 -0.94
N ARG A 75 -4.00 5.88 -2.17
CA ARG A 75 -3.20 7.09 -2.44
C ARG A 75 -3.85 8.36 -1.90
N GLU A 76 -5.18 8.49 -2.00
CA GLU A 76 -5.92 9.61 -1.41
C GLU A 76 -5.74 9.66 0.11
N LEU A 77 -5.98 8.53 0.79
CA LEU A 77 -5.85 8.43 2.24
C LEU A 77 -4.43 8.69 2.74
N GLU A 78 -3.41 8.18 2.05
CA GLU A 78 -2.01 8.47 2.41
C GLU A 78 -1.64 9.94 2.14
N GLY A 79 -2.20 10.55 1.09
CA GLY A 79 -2.06 11.98 0.81
C GLY A 79 -2.68 12.85 1.90
N GLU A 80 -3.88 12.49 2.38
CA GLU A 80 -4.55 13.16 3.49
C GLU A 80 -3.73 13.10 4.78
N LYS A 81 -3.19 11.93 5.13
CA LYS A 81 -2.29 11.78 6.30
C LYS A 81 -1.03 12.63 6.17
N ALA A 82 -0.42 12.67 4.98
CA ALA A 82 0.76 13.48 4.74
C ALA A 82 0.46 14.99 4.86
N ASN A 83 -0.72 15.42 4.42
CA ASN A 83 -1.17 16.80 4.59
C ASN A 83 -1.47 17.15 6.05
N GLN A 84 -2.11 16.25 6.80
CA GLN A 84 -2.36 16.44 8.22
C GLN A 84 -1.05 16.61 9.01
N ASN A 85 -0.06 15.75 8.73
CA ASN A 85 1.26 15.86 9.33
C ASN A 85 1.94 17.21 9.03
N LYS A 86 1.77 17.77 7.82
CA LYS A 86 2.31 19.09 7.48
C LYS A 86 1.63 20.21 8.25
N VAL A 87 0.30 20.13 8.42
CA VAL A 87 -0.46 21.10 9.23
C VAL A 87 0.01 21.06 10.69
N ASP A 88 0.18 19.87 11.26
CA ASP A 88 0.63 19.71 12.64
C ASP A 88 2.05 20.25 12.86
N ILE A 89 2.95 20.06 11.89
CA ILE A 89 4.30 20.64 11.92
C ILE A 89 4.26 22.17 11.79
N GLY A 90 3.41 22.70 10.91
CA GLY A 90 3.21 24.15 10.74
C GLY A 90 2.75 24.80 12.04
N ASN A 91 1.73 24.23 12.68
CA ASN A 91 1.20 24.72 13.95
C ASN A 91 2.25 24.72 15.07
N LYS A 92 3.06 23.66 15.18
CA LYS A 92 4.16 23.59 16.16
C LYS A 92 5.23 24.64 15.92
N ASN A 93 5.55 24.93 14.66
CA ASN A 93 6.54 25.94 14.32
C ASN A 93 6.02 27.35 14.67
N GLU A 94 4.76 27.66 14.37
CA GLU A 94 4.14 28.93 14.78
C GLU A 94 4.10 29.11 16.29
N GLU A 95 3.79 28.04 17.04
CA GLU A 95 3.75 28.08 18.51
C GLU A 95 5.16 28.30 19.08
N ARG A 96 6.18 27.68 18.48
CA ARG A 96 7.58 27.88 18.84
C ARG A 96 8.04 29.31 18.58
N GLU A 97 7.70 29.89 17.42
CA GLU A 97 8.03 31.27 17.08
C GLU A 97 7.33 32.27 18.03
N LYS A 98 6.06 32.03 18.37
CA LYS A 98 5.33 32.84 19.37
C LYS A 98 6.01 32.77 20.75
N ASN A 99 6.40 31.58 21.19
CA ASN A 99 7.10 31.38 22.46
C ASN A 99 8.48 32.05 22.47
N GLU A 100 9.23 31.95 21.37
CA GLU A 100 10.54 32.62 21.22
C GLU A 100 10.39 34.14 21.22
N PHE A 101 9.36 34.66 20.55
CA PHE A 101 9.02 36.09 20.58
C PHE A 101 8.67 36.58 22.00
N LEU A 102 7.84 35.83 22.73
CA LEU A 102 7.47 36.14 24.11
C LEU A 102 8.70 36.10 25.04
N LEU A 103 9.56 35.10 24.90
CA LEU A 103 10.80 34.99 25.67
C LEU A 103 11.72 36.18 25.39
N ARG A 104 11.87 36.59 24.13
CA ARG A 104 12.66 37.78 23.76
C ARG A 104 12.08 39.07 24.33
N ARG A 105 10.77 39.15 24.53
CA ARG A 105 10.10 40.31 25.15
C ARG A 105 10.24 40.32 26.68
N LEU A 106 10.25 39.15 27.32
CA LEU A 106 10.35 39.01 28.78
C LEU A 106 11.80 39.03 29.29
N TYR A 107 12.75 38.58 28.47
CA TYR A 107 14.15 38.36 28.86
C TYR A 107 15.17 38.98 27.88
N GLY A 108 14.72 39.81 26.94
CA GLY A 108 15.60 40.68 26.16
C GLY A 108 16.26 41.75 27.05
N PRO A 109 17.32 42.43 26.58
CA PRO A 109 18.14 43.32 27.40
C PRO A 109 17.35 44.44 28.08
#